data_AF-A0A7Y4X4R1-F1
#
_entry.id   AF-A0A7Y4X4R1-F1
#
_cell.length_a   1.000
_cell.length_b   1.000
_cell.length_c   1.000
_cell.angle_alpha   90.00
_cell.angle_beta   90.00
_cell.angle_gamma   90.00
#
_symmetry.space_group_name_H-M   'P 1'
#
loop_
_entity.id
_entity.type
_entity.pdbx_description
1 polymer ?
#
loop_
_entity_poly.entity_id
_entity_poly.type
_entity_poly.pdbx_seq_one_letter_code
_entity_poly.pdbx_strand_id
1 'polypeptide(L)' 'MSADKVRLSLDVSPELNRTLDELALKIHGTKSDVLRKAIVLMELAVQAKDQQQKLGIIDKDRHIVTEIVGL' A
#
# COMPACT_ATOMS: atom_id res chain seq x y z
N MET A 1 20.25 10.13 17.16
CA MET A 1 20.28 8.66 16.99
C MET A 1 19.89 8.37 15.57
N SER A 2 20.82 7.90 14.75
CA SER A 2 20.54 7.47 13.37
C SER A 2 19.45 6.41 13.46
N ALA A 3 18.31 6.62 12.81
CA ALA A 3 17.30 5.56 12.73
C ALA A 3 17.96 4.37 12.00
N ASP A 4 18.27 3.29 12.74
CA ASP A 4 18.89 2.12 12.17
C ASP A 4 17.95 1.52 11.12
N LYS A 5 18.33 1.67 9.85
CA LYS A 5 17.57 1.14 8.73
C LYS A 5 17.96 -0.33 8.54
N VAL A 6 16.99 -1.22 8.62
CA VAL A 6 17.18 -2.63 8.26
C VAL A 6 17.07 -2.77 6.74
N ARG A 7 18.05 -3.43 6.10
CA ARG A 7 17.98 -3.78 4.68
C ARG A 7 17.12 -5.03 4.51
N LEU A 8 16.07 -4.91 3.72
CA LEU A 8 15.23 -6.03 3.30
C LEU A 8 15.62 -6.45 1.88
N SER A 9 15.71 -7.76 1.63
CA SER A 9 15.84 -8.35 0.30
C SER A 9 14.64 -9.25 0.05
N LEU A 10 14.04 -9.17 -1.13
CA LEU A 10 12.82 -9.90 -1.49
C LEU A 10 12.99 -10.46 -2.90
N ASP A 11 12.66 -11.74 -3.05
CA ASP A 11 12.45 -12.33 -4.36
C ASP A 11 11.01 -12.06 -4.79
N VAL A 12 10.84 -11.49 -5.97
CA VAL A 12 9.53 -11.11 -6.52
C VAL A 12 9.41 -11.59 -7.95
N SER A 13 8.18 -11.83 -8.42
CA SER A 13 7.95 -12.15 -9.82
C SER A 13 8.35 -10.96 -10.72
N PRO A 14 8.71 -11.21 -11.99
CA PRO A 14 8.99 -10.13 -12.94
C PRO A 14 7.81 -9.16 -13.11
N GLU A 15 6.58 -9.67 -13.02
CA GLU A 15 5.36 -8.87 -13.10
C GLU A 15 5.22 -7.94 -11.90
N LEU A 16 5.36 -8.45 -10.67
CA LEU A 16 5.31 -7.62 -9.46
C LEU A 16 6.41 -6.56 -9.45
N ASN A 17 7.63 -6.91 -9.90
CA ASN A 17 8.71 -5.94 -10.00
C ASN A 17 8.36 -4.77 -10.95
N ARG A 18 7.70 -5.05 -12.09
CA ARG A 18 7.23 -4.01 -13.02
C ARG A 18 6.13 -3.16 -12.38
N THR A 19 5.18 -3.76 -11.69
CA THR A 19 4.15 -3.01 -10.95
C THR A 19 4.78 -2.05 -9.93
N LEU A 20 5.81 -2.50 -9.20
CA LEU A 20 6.55 -1.64 -8.26
C LEU A 20 7.27 -0.50 -8.98
N ASP A 21 7.88 -0.74 -10.14
CA ASP A 21 8.50 0.30 -10.98
C ASP A 21 7.47 1.36 -11.43
N GLU A 22 6.33 0.92 -11.97
CA GLU A 22 5.28 1.81 -12.46
C GLU A 22 4.67 2.66 -11.34
N LEU A 23 4.41 2.05 -10.18
CA LEU A 23 3.90 2.78 -9.02
C LEU A 23 4.93 3.79 -8.50
N ALA A 24 6.20 3.42 -8.45
CA ALA A 24 7.28 4.31 -8.03
C ALA A 24 7.36 5.55 -8.93
N LEU A 25 7.23 5.36 -10.25
CA LEU A 25 7.16 6.47 -11.22
C LEU A 25 5.96 7.38 -10.97
N LYS A 26 4.77 6.82 -10.77
CA LYS A 26 3.53 7.59 -10.54
C LYS A 26 3.56 8.42 -9.25
N ILE A 27 4.26 7.94 -8.21
CA ILE A 27 4.39 8.68 -6.94
C ILE A 27 5.66 9.54 -6.88
N HIS A 28 6.44 9.61 -7.97
CA HIS A 28 7.75 10.28 -8.02
C HIS A 28 8.70 9.83 -6.89
N GLY A 29 8.76 8.53 -6.64
CA GLY A 29 9.54 7.94 -5.56
C GLY A 29 10.28 6.66 -5.96
N THR A 30 10.60 5.83 -4.98
CA THR A 30 11.32 4.57 -5.16
C THR A 30 10.41 3.36 -4.88
N LYS A 31 10.83 2.16 -5.31
CA LYS A 31 10.17 0.89 -4.91
C LYS A 31 10.04 0.74 -3.40
N SER A 32 11.04 1.21 -2.66
CA SER A 32 10.99 1.19 -1.19
C SER A 32 9.90 2.10 -0.64
N ASP A 33 9.62 3.23 -1.28
CA ASP A 33 8.51 4.12 -0.88
C ASP A 33 7.16 3.49 -1.18
N VAL A 34 7.03 2.81 -2.32
CA VAL A 34 5.84 2.02 -2.66
C VAL A 34 5.61 0.92 -1.62
N LEU A 35 6.62 0.12 -1.30
CA LEU A 35 6.51 -0.96 -0.31
C LEU A 35 6.13 -0.43 1.07
N ARG A 36 6.75 0.66 1.56
CA ARG A 36 6.40 1.26 2.85
C ARG A 36 4.95 1.75 2.87
N LYS A 37 4.48 2.41 1.80
CA LYS A 37 3.08 2.86 1.69
C LYS A 37 2.10 1.69 1.61
N ALA A 38 2.46 0.60 0.91
CA ALA A 38 1.65 -0.60 0.85
C ALA A 38 1.49 -1.28 2.22
N ILE A 39 2.55 -1.31 3.04
CA ILE A 39 2.49 -1.84 4.41
C ILE A 39 1.52 -1.02 5.27
N VAL A 40 1.56 0.32 5.17
CA VAL A 40 0.61 1.19 5.90
C VAL A 40 -0.84 0.90 5.47
N LEU A 41 -1.08 0.72 4.16
CA LEU A 41 -2.41 0.37 3.68
C LEU A 41 -2.88 -0.99 4.22
N MET A 42 -1.98 -1.97 4.30
CA MET A 42 -2.25 -3.29 4.89
C MET A 42 -2.58 -3.19 6.38
N GLU A 43 -1.83 -2.38 7.14
CA GLU A 43 -2.09 -2.15 8.57
C GLU A 43 -3.49 -1.56 8.80
N LEU A 44 -3.88 -0.55 8.01
CA LEU A 44 -5.22 0.04 8.07
C LEU A 44 -6.31 -0.98 7.74
N ALA A 45 -6.07 -1.87 6.78
CA ALA A 45 -7.01 -2.92 6.41
C ALA A 45 -7.23 -3.95 7.52
N VAL A 46 -6.14 -4.38 8.16
CA VAL A 46 -6.20 -5.29 9.32
C VAL A 46 -6.94 -4.61 10.47
N GLN A 47 -6.58 -3.36 10.79
CA GLN A 47 -7.21 -2.62 11.87
C GLN A 47 -8.72 -2.41 11.64
N ALA A 48 -9.12 -2.05 10.42
CA ALA A 48 -10.52 -1.89 10.06
C ALA A 48 -11.29 -3.21 10.24
N LYS A 49 -10.71 -4.32 9.79
CA LYS A 49 -11.30 -5.66 9.96
C LYS A 49 -11.50 -6.03 11.43
N ASP A 50 -10.51 -5.78 12.28
CA ASP A 50 -10.58 -6.06 13.73
C ASP A 50 -11.66 -5.22 14.42
N GLN A 51 -11.94 -4.03 13.91
CA GLN A 51 -13.01 -3.14 14.40
C GLN A 51 -14.37 -3.38 13.74
N GLN A 52 -14.51 -4.44 12.93
CA GLN A 52 -15.72 -4.71 12.12
C GLN A 52 -16.12 -3.54 11.19
N GLN A 53 -15.13 -2.76 10.76
CA GLN A 53 -15.28 -1.66 9.82
C GLN A 53 -14.98 -2.10 8.39
N LYS A 54 -15.43 -1.31 7.43
CA LYS A 54 -15.24 -1.52 5.99
C LYS A 54 -14.25 -0.50 5.43
N LEU A 55 -13.46 -0.91 4.45
CA LEU A 55 -12.64 0.00 3.63
C LEU A 55 -13.37 0.32 2.33
N GLY A 56 -13.24 1.56 1.85
CA GLY A 56 -13.85 1.99 0.60
C GLY A 56 -13.06 3.08 -0.10
N ILE A 57 -13.29 3.19 -1.42
CA ILE A 57 -12.78 4.29 -2.24
C ILE A 57 -13.86 5.37 -2.27
N ILE A 58 -13.45 6.60 -1.99
CA ILE A 58 -14.33 7.76 -1.93
C ILE A 58 -13.95 8.70 -3.09
N ASP A 59 -14.94 9.19 -3.83
CA ASP A 59 -14.72 10.19 -4.88
C ASP A 59 -14.48 11.60 -4.32
N LYS A 60 -14.32 12.58 -5.21
CA LYS A 60 -14.07 13.98 -4.82
C LYS A 60 -15.27 14.62 -4.11
N ASP A 61 -16.47 14.13 -4.38
CA ASP A 61 -17.74 14.63 -3.84
C ASP A 61 -18.15 13.90 -2.55
N ARG A 62 -17.26 13.04 -2.03
CA ARG A 62 -17.42 12.23 -0.82
C ARG A 62 -18.43 11.08 -0.94
N HIS A 63 -18.73 10.62 -2.15
CA HIS A 63 -19.51 9.41 -2.35
C HIS A 63 -18.62 8.16 -2.29
N ILE A 64 -19.14 7.09 -1.68
CA ILE A 64 -18.49 5.79 -1.72
C ILE A 64 -18.65 5.23 -3.13
N VAL A 65 -17.53 5.11 -3.84
CA VAL A 65 -17.47 4.55 -5.20
C VAL A 65 -17.51 3.03 -5.15
N THR A 66 -16.75 2.45 -4.22
CA THR A 66 -16.68 1.00 -4.05
C THR A 66 -16.21 0.63 -2.66
N GLU A 67 -16.65 -0.53 -2.18
CA GLU A 67 -16.15 -1.19 -0.99
C GLU A 67 -15.00 -2.14 -1.38
N ILE A 68 -13.90 -2.08 -0.65
CA ILE A 68 -12.79 -2.99 -0.84
C ILE A 68 -13.07 -4.25 -0.03
N VAL A 69 -13.30 -5.38 -0.71
CA VAL A 69 -13.59 -6.67 -0.11
C VAL A 69 -12.39 -7.60 -0.30
N GLY A 70 -11.90 -8.21 0.77
CA GLY A 70 -10.88 -9.26 0.71
C GLY A 70 -9.43 -8.79 0.55
N LEU A 71 -9.02 -7.76 1.31
CA LEU A 71 -7.59 -7.48 1.53
C LEU A 71 -6.93 -8.57 2.39
#